data_AF-A0A244E2T9-F1
#
_entry.id   AF-A0A244E2T9-F1
#
_cell.length_a   1.000
_cell.length_b   1.000
_cell.length_c   1.000
_cell.angle_alpha   90.00
_cell.angle_beta   90.00
_cell.angle_gamma   90.00
#
_symmetry.space_group_name_H-M   'P 1'
#
loop_
_entity.id
_entity.type
_entity.pdbx_description
1 polymer ?
#
loop_
_entity_poly.entity_id
_entity_poly.type
_entity_poly.pdbx_seq_one_letter_code
_entity_poly.pdbx_strand_id
1 'polypeptide(L)'
;MPDHRWVGTELQFEKPDGEWGTRVDLRGPKGERGRGGGGGGTTGGPTLTPAMLSPATDDTPSSFVVVQADQFVLATLEQMLTWLGGTVEPVVVMVDDDEVLVDDETVTL
;
A
#
# COMPACT_ATOMS: atom_id res chain seq x y z
N MET A 1 -5.61 -19.96 -28.39
CA MET A 1 -6.00 -18.76 -27.59
C MET A 1 -6.59 -17.77 -28.56
N PRO A 2 -7.70 -17.08 -28.26
CA PRO A 2 -8.27 -16.08 -29.16
C PRO A 2 -7.30 -14.92 -29.31
N ASP A 3 -7.16 -14.41 -30.54
CA ASP A 3 -6.36 -13.22 -30.79
C ASP A 3 -7.02 -12.01 -30.14
N HIS A 4 -6.18 -11.07 -29.70
CA HIS A 4 -6.61 -9.84 -29.07
C HIS A 4 -5.87 -8.66 -29.67
N ARG A 5 -6.53 -7.51 -29.70
CA ARG A 5 -5.92 -6.25 -30.15
C ARG A 5 -6.34 -5.08 -29.29
N TRP A 6 -5.43 -4.12 -29.18
CA TRP A 6 -5.63 -2.83 -28.53
C TRP A 6 -5.96 -1.76 -29.56
N VAL A 7 -6.99 -0.96 -29.29
CA VAL A 7 -7.29 0.28 -30.03
C VAL A 7 -7.39 1.40 -29.01
N GLY A 8 -6.29 2.14 -28.84
CA GLY A 8 -6.17 3.09 -27.71
C GLY A 8 -6.17 2.33 -26.38
N THR A 9 -7.22 2.49 -25.59
CA THR A 9 -7.44 1.80 -24.32
C THR A 9 -8.52 0.73 -24.37
N GLU A 10 -9.07 0.52 -25.56
CA GLU A 10 -10.12 -0.47 -25.79
C GLU A 10 -9.49 -1.81 -26.19
N LEU A 11 -9.94 -2.88 -25.53
CA LEU A 11 -9.57 -4.25 -25.86
C LEU A 11 -10.65 -4.89 -26.73
N GLN A 12 -10.23 -5.61 -27.78
CA GLN A 12 -11.11 -6.45 -28.61
C GLN A 12 -10.54 -7.86 -28.68
N PHE A 13 -11.45 -8.83 -28.79
CA PHE A 13 -11.14 -10.23 -29.06
C PHE A 13 -11.63 -10.60 -30.45
N GLU A 14 -10.85 -11.42 -31.15
CA GLU A 14 -11.28 -12.02 -32.40
C GLU A 14 -12.27 -13.15 -32.11
N LYS A 15 -13.39 -13.14 -32.82
CA LYS A 15 -14.40 -14.18 -32.75
C LYS A 15 -13.95 -15.37 -33.62
N PRO A 16 -14.51 -16.58 -33.40
CA PRO A 16 -14.17 -17.76 -34.20
C PRO A 16 -14.45 -17.63 -35.70
N ASP A 17 -15.29 -16.66 -36.10
CA ASP A 17 -15.63 -16.34 -37.49
C ASP A 17 -14.59 -15.42 -38.19
N GLY A 18 -13.52 -15.04 -37.48
CA GLY A 18 -12.47 -14.14 -37.97
C GLY A 18 -12.85 -12.65 -37.89
N GLU A 19 -14.04 -12.32 -37.39
CA GLU A 19 -14.44 -10.95 -37.16
C GLU A 19 -14.02 -10.48 -35.76
N TRP A 20 -13.77 -9.18 -35.63
CA TRP A 20 -13.49 -8.60 -34.33
C TRP A 20 -14.78 -8.31 -33.56
N GLY A 21 -14.81 -8.73 -32.29
CA GLY A 21 -15.93 -8.48 -31.38
C GLY A 21 -16.01 -7.04 -30.88
N THR A 22 -16.91 -6.82 -29.93
CA THR A 22 -17.14 -5.50 -29.32
C THR A 22 -15.89 -4.98 -28.62
N ARG A 23 -15.71 -3.66 -28.69
CA ARG A 23 -14.66 -2.94 -27.96
C ARG A 23 -15.04 -2.81 -26.49
N VAL A 24 -14.13 -3.16 -25.62
CA VAL A 24 -14.26 -2.96 -24.18
C VAL A 24 -13.28 -1.87 -23.77
N ASP A 25 -13.75 -0.65 -23.48
CA ASP A 25 -12.88 0.39 -22.91
C ASP A 25 -12.53 0.01 -21.47
N LEU A 26 -11.25 -0.24 -21.26
CA LEU A 26 -10.72 -0.59 -19.94
C LEU A 26 -10.29 0.65 -19.16
N ARG A 27 -10.43 1.86 -19.73
CA ARG A 27 -10.40 3.08 -18.93
C ARG A 27 -11.61 3.08 -18.02
N GLY A 28 -11.35 2.88 -16.74
CA GLY A 28 -12.28 3.29 -15.70
C GLY A 28 -12.59 4.79 -15.81
N PRO A 29 -13.66 5.25 -15.14
CA PRO A 29 -13.93 6.67 -15.03
C PRO A 29 -12.68 7.40 -14.55
N LYS A 30 -12.47 8.61 -15.04
CA LYS A 30 -11.41 9.47 -14.52
C LYS A 30 -11.57 9.54 -13.00
N GLY A 31 -10.52 9.15 -12.27
CA GLY A 31 -10.51 9.25 -10.82
C GLY A 31 -10.87 10.66 -10.37
N GLU A 32 -11.39 10.79 -9.16
CA GLU A 32 -11.67 12.10 -8.59
C GLU A 32 -10.44 13.00 -8.70
N ARG A 33 -10.67 14.29 -8.95
CA ARG A 33 -9.57 15.25 -8.96
C ARG A 33 -8.87 15.15 -7.61
N GLY A 34 -7.58 14.78 -7.61
CA GLY A 34 -6.76 14.88 -6.42
C GLY A 34 -6.96 16.26 -5.79
N ARG A 35 -7.43 16.30 -4.54
CA ARG A 35 -7.76 17.55 -3.87
C ARG A 35 -6.48 18.38 -3.84
N GLY A 36 -6.52 19.56 -4.46
CA GLY A 36 -5.33 20.32 -4.83
C GLY A 36 -4.30 20.31 -3.70
N GLY A 37 -3.07 19.93 -4.02
CA GLY A 37 -1.97 20.08 -3.08
C GLY A 37 -1.89 21.55 -2.69
N GLY A 38 -2.30 21.90 -1.47
CA GLY A 38 -1.65 23.03 -0.84
C GLY A 38 -0.15 22.70 -0.83
N GLY A 39 0.70 23.68 -1.09
CA GLY A 39 2.14 23.48 -0.91
C GLY A 39 2.46 23.41 0.57
N GLY A 40 3.62 22.87 0.99
CA GLY A 40 4.47 23.56 1.99
C GLY A 40 4.69 23.01 3.41
N GLY A 41 4.86 21.72 3.63
CA GLY A 41 5.35 21.22 4.93
C GLY A 41 6.80 21.59 5.29
N THR A 42 7.53 22.32 4.43
CA THR A 42 8.66 23.16 4.81
C THR A 42 8.33 24.59 4.33
N THR A 43 7.51 25.30 5.09
CA THR A 43 6.89 26.62 4.77
C THR A 43 5.66 26.53 3.84
N GLY A 44 4.45 26.65 4.42
CA GLY A 44 3.20 26.97 3.68
C GLY A 44 2.17 25.86 3.41
N GLY A 45 2.29 24.70 4.07
CA GLY A 45 1.63 23.36 3.92
C GLY A 45 0.11 23.35 3.80
N PRO A 46 -0.55 22.48 3.00
CA PRO A 46 -1.92 22.14 3.34
C PRO A 46 -1.83 21.35 4.65
N THR A 47 -2.59 21.77 5.65
CA THR A 47 -2.85 20.94 6.82
C THR A 47 -3.43 19.61 6.32
N LEU A 48 -2.73 18.51 6.58
CA LEU A 48 -3.28 17.17 6.36
C LEU A 48 -4.59 17.08 7.16
N THR A 49 -5.62 16.49 6.57
CA THR A 49 -6.90 16.24 7.27
C THR A 49 -7.24 14.76 7.18
N PRO A 50 -7.97 14.18 8.16
CA PRO A 50 -8.33 12.75 8.12
C PRO A 50 -9.03 12.34 6.83
N ALA A 51 -9.84 13.24 6.26
CA ALA A 51 -10.58 13.00 5.02
C ALA A 51 -9.69 12.85 3.77
N MET A 52 -8.39 13.12 3.87
CA MET A 52 -7.43 12.99 2.76
C MET A 52 -6.66 11.65 2.83
N LEU A 53 -6.85 10.87 3.89
CA LEU A 53 -6.18 9.58 4.07
C LEU A 53 -7.10 8.46 3.60
N SER A 54 -6.54 7.52 2.85
CA SER A 54 -7.22 6.25 2.55
C SER A 54 -7.38 5.42 3.83
N PRO A 55 -8.42 4.56 3.93
CA PRO A 55 -8.51 3.58 5.01
C PRO A 55 -7.25 2.70 5.05
N ALA A 56 -6.80 2.37 6.25
CA ALA A 56 -5.73 1.39 6.44
C ALA A 56 -6.20 -0.01 5.97
N THR A 57 -5.26 -0.81 5.49
CA THR A 57 -5.43 -2.24 5.24
C THR A 57 -4.80 -3.04 6.38
N ASP A 58 -4.80 -4.37 6.27
CA ASP A 58 -4.11 -5.27 7.20
C ASP A 58 -2.61 -5.43 6.86
N ASP A 59 -2.11 -4.77 5.82
CA ASP A 59 -0.70 -4.82 5.44
C ASP A 59 0.18 -4.11 6.47
N THR A 60 1.35 -4.68 6.78
CA THR A 60 2.33 -4.04 7.67
C THR A 60 2.77 -2.70 7.09
N PRO A 61 2.49 -1.57 7.75
CA PRO A 61 2.83 -0.27 7.21
C PRO A 61 4.28 0.11 7.54
N SER A 62 4.92 0.83 6.63
CA SER A 62 6.25 1.41 6.85
C SER A 62 6.20 2.71 7.69
N SER A 63 5.03 3.34 7.77
CA SER A 63 4.82 4.60 8.50
C SER A 63 3.37 4.75 8.98
N PHE A 64 3.20 5.60 10.00
CA PHE A 64 1.92 5.93 10.61
C PHE A 64 1.71 7.45 10.61
N VAL A 65 0.47 7.88 10.43
CA VAL A 65 0.08 9.26 10.68
C VAL A 65 -0.47 9.34 12.10
N VAL A 66 0.14 10.18 12.95
CA VAL A 66 -0.31 10.43 14.32
C VAL A 66 -0.63 11.90 14.53
N VAL A 67 -1.48 12.21 15.52
CA VAL A 67 -1.80 13.60 15.88
C VAL A 67 -1.00 14.00 17.12
N GLN A 68 -0.21 15.06 17.00
CA GLN A 68 0.55 15.67 18.09
C GLN A 68 0.36 17.18 18.06
N ALA A 69 0.01 17.77 19.20
CA ALA A 69 -0.22 19.22 19.32
C ALA A 69 -1.15 19.78 18.21
N ASP A 70 -2.25 19.09 17.94
CA ASP A 70 -3.22 19.42 16.88
C ASP A 70 -2.65 19.41 15.44
N GLN A 71 -1.51 18.75 15.22
CA GLN A 71 -0.89 18.58 13.92
C GLN A 71 -0.74 17.10 13.57
N PHE A 72 -0.97 16.76 12.30
CA PHE A 72 -0.64 15.43 11.78
C PHE A 72 0.86 15.33 11.52
N VAL A 73 1.49 14.30 12.08
CA VAL A 73 2.93 14.02 11.98
C VAL A 73 3.12 12.58 11.48
N LEU A 74 4.10 12.37 10.61
CA LEU A 74 4.51 11.02 10.20
C LEU A 74 5.44 10.41 11.24
N ALA A 75 5.15 9.17 11.62
CA ALA A 75 5.96 8.34 12.50
C ALA A 75 6.40 7.08 11.76
N THR A 76 7.59 6.56 12.05
CA THR A 76 8.03 5.26 11.54
C THR A 76 7.39 4.12 12.32
N LEU A 77 7.42 2.91 11.76
CA LEU A 77 7.01 1.70 12.48
C LEU A 77 7.79 1.52 13.79
N GLU A 78 9.10 1.77 13.79
CA GLU A 78 9.93 1.71 15.00
C GLU A 78 9.50 2.70 16.08
N GLN A 79 9.18 3.94 15.70
CA GLN A 79 8.70 4.96 16.63
C GLN A 79 7.36 4.55 17.23
N MET A 80 6.46 3.99 16.42
CA MET A 80 5.16 3.56 16.91
C MET A 80 5.26 2.34 17.84
N LEU A 81 6.13 1.39 17.52
CA LEU A 81 6.41 0.24 18.40
C LEU A 81 6.99 0.71 19.73
N THR A 82 7.93 1.65 19.70
CA THR A 82 8.45 2.30 20.91
C THR A 82 7.34 2.92 21.77
N TRP A 83 6.37 3.62 21.16
CA TRP A 83 5.26 4.25 21.90
C TRP A 83 4.28 3.24 22.50
N LEU A 84 4.02 2.14 21.81
CA LEU A 84 3.06 1.12 22.25
C LEU A 84 3.69 0.05 23.16
N GLY A 85 4.98 0.19 23.47
CA GLY A 85 5.73 -0.83 24.21
C GLY A 85 5.89 -2.14 23.41
N GLY A 86 5.74 -2.08 22.09
CA GLY A 86 6.10 -3.16 21.19
C GLY A 86 7.60 -3.15 20.96
N THR A 87 8.23 -4.30 21.09
CA THR A 87 9.64 -4.47 20.78
C THR A 87 9.76 -5.21 19.45
N VAL A 88 10.57 -4.72 18.51
CA VAL A 88 11.03 -5.55 17.35
C VAL A 88 12.15 -6.45 17.86
N GLU A 89 11.87 -7.29 18.85
CA GLU A 89 12.87 -8.24 19.32
C GLU A 89 12.80 -9.46 18.40
N PRO A 90 13.94 -9.98 17.92
CA PRO A 90 13.94 -11.32 17.37
C PRO A 90 13.41 -12.26 18.46
N VAL A 91 12.37 -13.02 18.14
CA VAL A 91 11.83 -13.99 19.08
C VAL A 91 12.86 -15.10 19.19
N VAL A 92 13.59 -15.13 20.32
CA VAL A 92 14.42 -16.28 20.68
C VAL A 92 13.48 -17.37 21.17
N VAL A 93 13.36 -18.44 20.40
CA VAL A 93 12.62 -19.63 20.82
C VAL A 93 13.63 -20.65 21.32
N MET A 94 13.43 -21.12 22.55
CA MET A 94 14.21 -22.21 23.11
C MET A 94 13.71 -23.52 22.48
N VAL A 95 14.59 -24.22 21.76
CA VAL A 95 14.35 -25.60 21.29
C VAL A 95 15.44 -26.46 21.88
N ASP A 96 15.07 -27.44 22.70
CA ASP A 96 15.98 -28.41 23.30
C ASP A 96 17.23 -27.79 23.99
N ASP A 97 17.01 -26.72 24.76
CA ASP A 97 18.03 -25.98 25.54
C ASP A 97 19.07 -25.16 24.74
N ASP A 98 18.92 -25.02 23.42
CA ASP A 98 19.72 -24.11 22.59
C ASP A 98 18.93 -22.83 22.21
N GLU A 99 19.59 -21.66 22.32
CA GLU A 99 19.04 -20.36 21.90
C GLU A 99 19.06 -20.26 20.36
N VAL A 100 17.89 -20.23 19.73
CA VAL A 100 17.77 -20.07 18.27
C VAL A 100 17.23 -18.67 17.94
N LEU A 101 18.01 -17.91 17.16
CA LEU A 101 17.57 -16.66 16.53
C LEU A 101 16.70 -17.02 15.32
N VAL A 102 15.42 -16.66 15.37
CA VAL A 102 14.50 -16.89 14.26
C VAL A 102 14.56 -15.70 13.30
N ASP A 103 15.46 -15.77 12.33
CA ASP A 103 15.62 -14.78 11.26
C ASP A 103 14.79 -15.20 10.02
N ASP A 104 13.46 -15.29 10.13
CA ASP A 104 12.45 -15.50 9.06
C ASP A 104 12.73 -16.59 7.97
N GLU A 105 13.75 -17.44 8.10
CA GLU A 105 14.06 -18.51 7.14
C GLU A 105 13.58 -19.87 7.67
N THR A 106 12.80 -20.60 6.88
CA THR A 106 12.25 -21.90 7.27
C THR A 106 13.36 -22.94 7.46
N VAL A 107 13.58 -23.38 8.70
CA VAL A 107 14.44 -24.52 9.02
C VAL A 107 13.70 -25.82 8.72
N THR A 108 14.07 -26.51 7.64
CA THR A 108 13.67 -27.92 7.45
C THR A 108 14.47 -28.82 8.40
N LEU A 109 13.72 -29.61 9.19
CA LEU A 109 14.20 -30.58 10.19
C LEU A 109 15.10 -31.67 9.60
#